data_AF-A0A241XS19-F1
#
_entry.id   AF-A0A241XS19-F1
#
_cell.length_a   1.000
_cell.length_b   1.000
_cell.length_c   1.000
_cell.angle_alpha   90.00
_cell.angle_beta   90.00
_cell.angle_gamma   90.00
#
_symmetry.space_group_name_H-M   'P 1'
#
loop_
_entity.id
_entity.type
_entity.pdbx_description
1 polymer ?
#
loop_
_entity_poly.entity_id
_entity_poly.type
_entity_poly.pdbx_seq_one_letter_code
_entity_poly.pdbx_strand_id
1 'polypeptide(L)'
;MSLLDQLRNGQGTSEQLDALRRYDDVMDHEMARFTEQAEDVPQAQAGFNVLYRNHLLEKSSLYNRLLNGGKPLLIPPPVSHSYPWYEAVESSDPIGIMEPADAEEWSEKEGDRERMLIHQCFWDVLERQGEHTFIVTYGGWQQMGFTWKLWREDLPAEQATASLCCHHSQEKRSLVTEEDLRQEAEYFSNRWKTGLVDALTAAAPAEAPPLMGKGLFIDRGAYEQLVRQREHKRAVEELLSRIKAGLPDLPTDEEMAVKTQENMASRLGDDWFIRDGLLYHRSWRLQRISPAQLNDTHYLAI
;
A
#
# COMPACT_ATOMS: atom_id res chain seq x y z
N MET A 1 -17.01 -28.53 -0.79
CA MET A 1 -18.06 -27.91 0.05
C MET A 1 -17.40 -26.71 0.71
N SER A 2 -17.94 -25.50 0.53
CA SER A 2 -17.32 -24.29 1.12
C SER A 2 -17.45 -24.31 2.65
N LEU A 3 -16.65 -23.51 3.37
CA LEU A 3 -16.81 -23.37 4.83
C LEU A 3 -18.23 -22.91 5.18
N LEU A 4 -18.79 -21.98 4.41
CA LEU A 4 -20.15 -21.49 4.60
C LEU A 4 -21.19 -22.61 4.49
N ASP A 5 -21.06 -23.49 3.49
CA ASP A 5 -21.97 -24.63 3.31
C ASP A 5 -21.85 -25.64 4.46
N GLN A 6 -20.63 -25.91 4.93
CA GLN A 6 -20.40 -26.81 6.07
C GLN A 6 -21.09 -26.27 7.33
N LEU A 7 -20.84 -25.00 7.67
CA LEU A 7 -21.41 -24.37 8.87
C LEU A 7 -22.94 -24.27 8.79
N ARG A 8 -23.51 -23.94 7.62
CA ARG A 8 -24.97 -23.93 7.40
C ARG A 8 -25.61 -25.31 7.55
N ASN A 9 -24.86 -26.38 7.29
CA ASN A 9 -25.28 -27.75 7.54
C ASN A 9 -25.00 -28.23 8.98
N GLY A 10 -24.63 -27.32 9.89
CA GLY A 10 -24.30 -27.64 11.29
C GLY A 10 -22.96 -28.34 11.48
N GLN A 11 -22.11 -28.36 10.45
CA GLN A 11 -20.79 -28.98 10.50
C GLN A 11 -19.75 -27.92 10.90
N GLY A 12 -19.63 -27.67 12.20
CA GLY A 12 -18.69 -26.71 12.77
C GLY A 12 -18.57 -26.84 14.29
N THR A 13 -17.57 -26.17 14.87
CA THR A 13 -17.47 -25.98 16.31
C THR A 13 -18.58 -25.05 16.81
N SER A 14 -18.90 -25.09 18.11
CA SER A 14 -19.92 -24.21 18.68
C SER A 14 -19.58 -22.73 18.46
N GLU A 15 -18.30 -22.39 18.56
CA GLU A 15 -17.76 -21.05 18.36
C GLU A 15 -17.95 -20.57 16.91
N GLN A 16 -17.71 -21.44 15.93
CA GLN A 16 -17.92 -21.14 14.51
C GLN A 16 -19.40 -20.92 14.18
N LEU A 17 -20.28 -21.74 14.74
CA LEU A 17 -21.73 -21.61 14.54
C LEU A 17 -22.30 -20.37 15.22
N ASP A 18 -21.79 -19.99 16.39
CA ASP A 18 -22.14 -18.73 17.07
C ASP A 18 -21.60 -17.51 16.31
N ALA A 19 -20.37 -17.58 15.77
CA ALA A 19 -19.81 -16.52 14.94
C ALA A 19 -20.59 -16.34 13.62
N LEU A 20 -21.05 -17.44 13.00
CA LEU A 20 -21.85 -17.38 11.79
C LEU A 20 -23.22 -16.74 12.06
N ARG A 21 -23.89 -17.08 13.16
CA ARG A 21 -25.16 -16.45 13.55
C ARG A 21 -25.01 -14.95 13.72
N ARG A 22 -24.03 -14.52 14.53
CA ARG A 22 -23.71 -13.10 14.72
C ARG A 22 -23.34 -12.41 13.40
N TYR A 23 -22.62 -13.08 12.50
CA TYR A 23 -22.31 -12.53 11.18
C TYR A 23 -23.57 -12.29 10.36
N ASP A 24 -24.49 -13.25 10.31
CA ASP A 24 -25.77 -13.10 9.61
C ASP A 24 -26.60 -11.95 10.22
N ASP A 25 -26.62 -11.80 11.54
CA ASP A 25 -27.30 -10.67 12.22
C ASP A 25 -26.71 -9.31 11.80
N VAL A 26 -25.37 -9.18 11.70
CA VAL A 26 -24.74 -7.95 11.18
C VAL A 26 -25.11 -7.71 9.73
N MET A 27 -25.05 -8.74 8.88
CA MET A 27 -25.35 -8.58 7.46
C MET A 27 -26.80 -8.18 7.22
N ASP A 28 -27.73 -8.69 8.04
CA ASP A 28 -29.14 -8.33 7.97
C ASP A 28 -29.38 -6.88 8.47
N HIS A 29 -28.64 -6.45 9.51
CA HIS A 29 -28.62 -5.04 9.95
C HIS A 29 -28.12 -4.11 8.84
N GLU A 30 -26.99 -4.45 8.22
CA GLU A 30 -26.40 -3.67 7.13
C GLU A 30 -27.30 -3.62 5.89
N MET A 31 -27.97 -4.74 5.57
CA MET A 31 -28.95 -4.79 4.49
C MET A 31 -30.12 -3.84 4.76
N ALA A 32 -30.66 -3.85 5.98
CA ALA A 32 -31.74 -2.93 6.36
C ALA A 32 -31.32 -1.46 6.16
N ARG A 33 -30.13 -1.10 6.66
CA ARG A 33 -29.56 0.25 6.51
C ARG A 33 -29.34 0.64 5.04
N PHE A 34 -28.80 -0.28 4.22
CA PHE A 34 -28.57 -0.05 2.79
C PHE A 34 -29.88 0.20 2.03
N THR A 35 -30.96 -0.47 2.44
CA THR A 35 -32.26 -0.39 1.75
C THR A 35 -33.17 0.74 2.24
N GLU A 36 -32.87 1.38 3.37
CA GLU A 36 -33.73 2.38 4.01
C GLU A 36 -34.07 3.56 3.08
N GLN A 37 -33.14 3.95 2.21
CA GLN A 37 -33.30 5.06 1.27
C GLN A 37 -33.46 4.61 -0.18
N ALA A 38 -33.62 3.30 -0.43
CA ALA A 38 -33.73 2.76 -1.77
C ALA A 38 -35.14 2.97 -2.35
N GLU A 39 -35.22 3.49 -3.58
CA GLU A 39 -36.48 3.61 -4.32
C GLU A 39 -37.08 2.22 -4.67
N ASP A 40 -36.21 1.24 -4.98
CA ASP A 40 -36.58 -0.16 -5.22
C ASP A 40 -35.87 -1.07 -4.19
N VAL A 41 -36.60 -1.36 -3.10
CA VAL A 41 -36.10 -2.20 -2.00
C VAL A 41 -35.72 -3.61 -2.45
N PRO A 42 -36.54 -4.37 -3.20
CA PRO A 42 -36.14 -5.68 -3.73
C PRO A 42 -34.84 -5.65 -4.56
N GLN A 43 -34.69 -4.67 -5.46
CA GLN A 43 -33.48 -4.55 -6.27
C GLN A 43 -32.26 -4.21 -5.40
N ALA A 44 -32.41 -3.30 -4.43
CA ALA A 44 -31.35 -2.95 -3.50
C ALA A 44 -30.94 -4.14 -2.61
N GLN A 45 -31.90 -4.95 -2.13
CA GLN A 45 -31.62 -6.18 -1.38
C GLN A 45 -30.87 -7.21 -2.24
N ALA A 46 -31.26 -7.39 -3.50
CA ALA A 46 -30.57 -8.29 -4.41
C ALA A 46 -29.13 -7.82 -4.66
N GLY A 47 -28.94 -6.53 -4.94
CA GLY A 47 -27.61 -5.92 -5.11
C GLY A 47 -26.74 -6.06 -3.86
N PHE A 48 -27.32 -5.84 -2.68
CA PHE A 48 -26.61 -5.99 -1.42
C PHE A 48 -26.08 -7.40 -1.21
N ASN A 49 -26.92 -8.41 -1.41
CA ASN A 49 -26.54 -9.81 -1.25
C ASN A 49 -25.45 -10.25 -2.22
N VAL A 50 -25.41 -9.69 -3.44
CA VAL A 50 -24.38 -9.99 -4.43
C VAL A 50 -23.05 -9.29 -4.12
N LEU A 51 -23.09 -8.05 -3.63
CA LEU A 51 -21.89 -7.22 -3.48
C LEU A 51 -21.24 -7.31 -2.10
N TYR A 52 -22.04 -7.41 -1.03
CA TYR A 52 -21.56 -7.25 0.34
C TYR A 52 -21.59 -8.54 1.16
N ARG A 53 -22.50 -9.48 0.85
CA ARG A 53 -22.57 -10.75 1.59
C ARG A 53 -21.52 -11.71 1.07
N ASN A 54 -20.42 -11.87 1.83
CA ASN A 54 -19.29 -12.66 1.39
C ASN A 54 -19.64 -14.17 1.35
N HIS A 55 -19.61 -14.75 0.16
CA HIS A 55 -19.85 -16.19 -0.05
C HIS A 55 -18.63 -17.06 0.29
N LEU A 56 -17.46 -16.46 0.47
CA LEU A 56 -16.22 -17.11 0.94
C LEU A 56 -15.93 -16.67 2.38
N LEU A 57 -16.66 -17.26 3.32
CA LEU A 57 -16.65 -16.85 4.73
C LEU A 57 -15.24 -16.88 5.36
N GLU A 58 -14.38 -17.82 4.97
CA GLU A 58 -12.97 -17.89 5.41
C GLU A 58 -12.14 -16.63 5.09
N LYS A 59 -12.55 -15.85 4.07
CA LYS A 59 -11.91 -14.60 3.65
C LYS A 59 -12.61 -13.37 4.23
N SER A 60 -13.71 -13.55 4.96
CA SER A 60 -14.46 -12.43 5.55
C SER A 60 -13.74 -11.93 6.81
N SER A 61 -13.28 -10.67 6.76
CA SER A 61 -12.65 -10.01 7.91
C SER A 61 -13.62 -9.87 9.09
N LEU A 62 -14.90 -9.58 8.81
CA LEU A 62 -15.95 -9.49 9.83
C LEU A 62 -16.19 -10.84 10.51
N TYR A 63 -16.33 -11.92 9.74
CA TYR A 63 -16.54 -13.25 10.32
C TYR A 63 -15.35 -13.67 11.20
N ASN A 64 -14.12 -13.52 10.69
CA ASN A 64 -12.91 -13.85 11.45
C ASN A 64 -12.78 -13.00 12.72
N ARG A 65 -13.19 -11.72 12.67
CA ARG A 65 -13.26 -10.86 13.86
C ARG A 65 -14.25 -11.40 14.90
N LEU A 66 -15.47 -11.75 14.49
CA LEU A 66 -16.50 -12.28 15.39
C LEU A 66 -16.09 -13.63 15.99
N LEU A 67 -15.46 -14.49 15.20
CA LEU A 67 -14.92 -15.78 15.62
C LEU A 67 -13.86 -15.63 16.72
N ASN A 68 -13.04 -14.59 16.62
CA ASN A 68 -12.01 -14.26 17.63
C ASN A 68 -12.56 -13.41 18.80
N GLY A 69 -13.88 -13.32 18.95
CA GLY A 69 -14.53 -12.61 20.07
C GLY A 69 -14.60 -11.09 19.90
N GLY A 70 -14.21 -10.54 18.75
CA GLY A 70 -14.38 -9.12 18.45
C GLY A 70 -15.85 -8.74 18.29
N LYS A 71 -16.20 -7.50 18.64
CA LYS A 71 -17.53 -6.94 18.42
C LYS A 71 -17.61 -6.25 17.05
N PRO A 72 -18.74 -6.33 16.32
CA PRO A 72 -18.91 -5.57 15.09
C PRO A 72 -19.05 -4.07 15.40
N LEU A 73 -18.49 -3.22 14.55
CA LEU A 73 -18.67 -1.77 14.66
C LEU A 73 -20.09 -1.37 14.26
N LEU A 74 -20.64 -0.33 14.88
CA LEU A 74 -21.97 0.22 14.54
C LEU A 74 -22.04 0.75 13.11
N ILE A 75 -20.93 1.35 12.65
CA ILE A 75 -20.76 1.81 11.28
C ILE A 75 -19.60 1.00 10.69
N PRO A 76 -19.65 0.58 9.42
CA PRO A 76 -18.50 -0.05 8.79
C PRO A 76 -17.26 0.85 8.88
N PRO A 77 -16.08 0.27 9.19
CA PRO A 77 -14.86 1.05 9.17
C PRO A 77 -14.53 1.48 7.72
N PRO A 78 -13.66 2.48 7.55
CA PRO A 78 -13.01 2.73 6.26
C PRO A 78 -12.38 1.44 5.71
N VAL A 79 -12.20 1.35 4.39
CA VAL A 79 -11.41 0.27 3.80
C VAL A 79 -9.97 0.72 3.59
N SER A 80 -9.04 -0.22 3.63
CA SER A 80 -7.65 -0.07 3.23
C SER A 80 -7.26 -1.27 2.38
N HIS A 81 -6.85 -1.03 1.13
CA HIS A 81 -6.54 -2.07 0.15
C HIS A 81 -7.64 -3.14 0.04
N SER A 82 -8.90 -2.70 -0.01
CA SER A 82 -10.11 -3.56 -0.05
C SER A 82 -10.41 -4.38 1.22
N TYR A 83 -9.73 -4.14 2.34
CA TYR A 83 -10.03 -4.77 3.64
C TYR A 83 -10.54 -3.74 4.66
N PRO A 84 -11.49 -4.12 5.56
CA PRO A 84 -11.93 -3.24 6.64
C PRO A 84 -10.77 -2.78 7.54
N TRP A 85 -10.57 -1.46 7.66
CA TRP A 85 -9.50 -0.84 8.42
C TRP A 85 -9.93 -0.56 9.87
N TYR A 86 -10.17 -1.63 10.62
CA TYR A 86 -10.59 -1.54 12.04
C TYR A 86 -9.61 -0.74 12.89
N GLU A 87 -8.31 -0.85 12.62
CA GLU A 87 -7.26 -0.15 13.37
C GLU A 87 -7.47 1.37 13.34
N ALA A 88 -7.86 1.96 12.20
CA ALA A 88 -8.15 3.39 12.11
C ALA A 88 -9.25 3.82 13.09
N VAL A 89 -10.26 2.98 13.32
CA VAL A 89 -11.38 3.30 14.21
C VAL A 89 -11.05 2.99 15.67
N GLU A 90 -10.40 1.86 15.93
CA GLU A 90 -10.25 1.33 17.29
C GLU A 90 -8.96 1.76 17.98
N SER A 91 -7.89 1.99 17.21
CA SER A 91 -6.63 2.48 17.75
C SER A 91 -6.75 3.95 18.14
N SER A 92 -6.10 4.31 19.25
CA SER A 92 -5.78 5.69 19.59
C SER A 92 -4.35 6.07 19.21
N ASP A 93 -3.54 5.09 18.79
CA ASP A 93 -2.15 5.31 18.46
C ASP A 93 -2.01 5.79 17.01
N PRO A 94 -0.96 6.56 16.68
CA PRO A 94 -0.71 6.96 15.31
C PRO A 94 -0.41 5.75 14.41
N ILE A 95 -1.17 5.63 13.32
CA ILE A 95 -1.07 4.60 12.30
C ILE A 95 -0.41 5.22 11.08
N GLY A 96 0.48 4.47 10.44
CA GLY A 96 1.12 4.91 9.22
C GLY A 96 0.22 4.72 8.00
N ILE A 97 0.26 5.68 7.07
CA ILE A 97 -0.44 5.59 5.80
C ILE A 97 0.56 5.27 4.67
N MET A 98 0.19 4.37 3.76
CA MET A 98 0.98 4.01 2.57
C MET A 98 0.31 4.54 1.28
N GLU A 99 0.18 5.85 1.06
CA GLU A 99 -0.39 6.35 -0.22
C GLU A 99 0.33 7.64 -0.70
N PRO A 100 0.43 7.87 -2.04
CA PRO A 100 1.54 8.53 -2.72
C PRO A 100 1.67 10.05 -2.50
N ALA A 101 2.79 10.56 -3.02
CA ALA A 101 3.56 11.70 -2.55
C ALA A 101 2.83 13.06 -2.38
N ASP A 102 1.73 13.34 -3.09
CA ASP A 102 1.24 14.72 -3.23
C ASP A 102 -0.23 14.91 -2.84
N ALA A 103 -0.48 15.60 -1.72
CA ALA A 103 -1.83 15.89 -1.21
C ALA A 103 -2.75 16.65 -2.20
N GLU A 104 -2.20 17.33 -3.22
CA GLU A 104 -2.97 18.04 -4.23
C GLU A 104 -3.70 17.10 -5.19
N GLU A 105 -3.07 16.00 -5.62
CA GLU A 105 -3.71 14.98 -6.46
C GLU A 105 -4.80 14.18 -5.71
N TRP A 106 -4.84 14.35 -4.39
CA TRP A 106 -5.63 13.58 -3.43
C TRP A 106 -6.80 14.37 -2.87
N SER A 107 -6.87 15.67 -3.21
CA SER A 107 -7.93 16.56 -2.76
C SER A 107 -9.03 16.66 -3.81
N GLU A 108 -10.25 16.30 -3.44
CA GLU A 108 -11.44 16.61 -4.22
C GLU A 108 -12.16 17.78 -3.58
N LYS A 109 -12.43 18.82 -4.36
CA LYS A 109 -13.23 19.97 -3.92
C LYS A 109 -14.54 19.98 -4.69
N GLU A 110 -15.64 19.72 -3.97
CA GLU A 110 -16.99 19.79 -4.52
C GLU A 110 -17.76 20.88 -3.76
N GLY A 111 -17.79 22.09 -4.34
CA GLY A 111 -18.30 23.29 -3.66
C GLY A 111 -17.45 23.64 -2.44
N ASP A 112 -18.07 23.71 -1.27
CA ASP A 112 -17.39 23.99 0.01
C ASP A 112 -16.84 22.74 0.70
N ARG A 113 -17.05 21.55 0.13
CA ARG A 113 -16.55 20.28 0.70
C ARG A 113 -15.19 19.94 0.12
N GLU A 114 -14.20 19.82 0.99
CA GLU A 114 -12.86 19.30 0.67
C GLU A 114 -12.77 17.86 1.20
N ARG A 115 -12.38 16.93 0.33
CA ARG A 115 -12.15 15.52 0.66
C ARG A 115 -10.72 15.14 0.35
N MET A 116 -10.14 14.24 1.15
CA MET A 116 -8.84 13.64 0.91
C MET A 116 -8.97 12.14 0.71
N LEU A 117 -8.33 11.62 -0.33
CA LEU A 117 -8.18 10.18 -0.49
C LEU A 117 -7.21 9.67 0.62
N ILE A 118 -7.58 8.61 1.33
CA ILE A 118 -6.73 7.96 2.36
C ILE A 118 -7.05 6.47 2.30
N HIS A 119 -6.06 5.66 1.93
CA HIS A 119 -6.20 4.20 1.79
C HIS A 119 -7.41 3.81 0.92
N GLN A 120 -7.53 4.39 -0.28
CA GLN A 120 -8.65 4.17 -1.23
C GLN A 120 -10.04 4.68 -0.78
N CYS A 121 -10.13 5.42 0.32
CA CYS A 121 -11.37 6.04 0.80
C CYS A 121 -11.30 7.56 0.73
N PHE A 122 -12.39 8.24 0.37
CA PHE A 122 -12.46 9.69 0.54
C PHE A 122 -12.91 10.05 1.97
N TRP A 123 -12.12 10.88 2.63
CA TRP A 123 -12.34 11.40 3.98
C TRP A 123 -12.64 12.89 3.89
N ASP A 124 -13.62 13.37 4.64
CA ASP A 124 -13.96 14.80 4.66
C ASP A 124 -12.93 15.56 5.50
N VAL A 125 -12.41 16.66 4.96
CA VAL A 125 -11.53 17.59 5.69
C VAL A 125 -12.41 18.55 6.49
N LEU A 126 -12.30 18.46 7.82
CA LEU A 126 -13.03 19.33 8.74
C LEU A 126 -12.25 20.62 9.05
N GLU A 127 -10.93 20.51 9.15
CA GLU A 127 -10.06 21.63 9.48
C GLU A 127 -8.67 21.43 8.85
N ARG A 128 -8.09 22.50 8.32
CA ARG A 128 -6.69 22.55 7.88
C ARG A 128 -5.88 23.35 8.90
N GLN A 129 -4.98 22.68 9.61
CA GLN A 129 -4.15 23.28 10.67
C GLN A 129 -2.75 23.68 10.16
N GLY A 130 -2.38 23.24 8.95
CA GLY A 130 -1.13 23.58 8.29
C GLY A 130 -1.09 23.04 6.86
N GLU A 131 0.07 23.13 6.21
CA GLU A 131 0.26 22.62 4.84
C GLU A 131 0.03 21.11 4.76
N HIS A 132 0.57 20.37 5.75
CA HIS A 132 0.49 18.92 5.84
C HIS A 132 -0.10 18.46 7.18
N THR A 133 -1.10 19.17 7.70
CA THR A 133 -1.78 18.80 8.94
C THR A 133 -3.26 19.13 8.86
N PHE A 134 -4.09 18.11 9.08
CA PHE A 134 -5.52 18.15 8.86
C PHE A 134 -6.26 17.46 10.00
N ILE A 135 -7.47 17.94 10.28
CA ILE A 135 -8.49 17.18 10.99
C ILE A 135 -9.47 16.66 9.95
N VAL A 136 -9.64 15.34 9.92
CA VAL A 136 -10.48 14.63 8.96
C VAL A 136 -11.52 13.77 9.65
N THR A 137 -12.56 13.40 8.93
CA THR A 137 -13.55 12.41 9.34
C THR A 137 -13.94 11.50 8.17
N TYR A 138 -14.69 10.44 8.45
CA TYR A 138 -15.07 9.45 7.45
C TYR A 138 -16.54 9.08 7.57
N GLY A 139 -17.32 9.37 6.53
CA GLY A 139 -18.70 8.93 6.40
C GLY A 139 -19.54 9.19 7.65
N GLY A 140 -20.33 8.20 8.07
CA GLY A 140 -21.24 8.32 9.22
C GLY A 140 -20.57 8.49 10.58
N TRP A 141 -19.24 8.36 10.67
CA TRP A 141 -18.53 8.40 11.95
C TRP A 141 -18.50 9.79 12.58
N GLN A 142 -18.64 10.86 11.77
CA GLN A 142 -18.71 12.22 12.29
C GLN A 142 -19.90 12.42 13.24
N GLN A 143 -21.06 11.83 12.93
CA GLN A 143 -22.24 11.94 13.80
C GLN A 143 -22.05 11.24 15.15
N MET A 144 -21.08 10.32 15.22
CA MET A 144 -20.64 9.67 16.46
C MET A 144 -19.50 10.42 17.16
N GLY A 145 -19.15 11.62 16.67
CA GLY A 145 -18.09 12.45 17.25
C GLY A 145 -16.68 12.02 16.88
N PHE A 146 -16.49 11.21 15.84
CA PHE A 146 -15.15 10.77 15.45
C PHE A 146 -14.45 11.79 14.59
N THR A 147 -13.21 12.09 14.99
CA THR A 147 -12.27 12.88 14.21
C THR A 147 -10.88 12.27 14.32
N TRP A 148 -10.12 12.45 13.24
CA TRP A 148 -8.75 11.98 13.13
C TRP A 148 -7.85 13.14 12.76
N LYS A 149 -6.64 13.12 13.29
CA LYS A 149 -5.55 13.97 12.83
C LYS A 149 -4.79 13.23 11.73
N LEU A 150 -4.61 13.88 10.59
CA LEU A 150 -3.75 13.44 9.50
C LEU A 150 -2.56 14.41 9.41
N TRP A 151 -1.32 13.91 9.43
CA TRP A 151 -0.12 14.77 9.30
C TRP A 151 1.07 14.07 8.66
N ARG A 152 2.06 14.85 8.22
CA ARG A 152 3.39 14.34 7.84
C ARG A 152 4.38 14.49 8.99
N GLU A 153 5.17 13.45 9.23
CA GLU A 153 6.30 13.49 10.16
C GLU A 153 7.53 12.75 9.62
N ASP A 154 8.69 13.18 10.09
CA ASP A 154 9.99 12.58 9.79
C ASP A 154 10.19 11.33 10.65
N LEU A 155 10.13 10.14 10.04
CA LEU A 155 10.33 8.87 10.75
C LEU A 155 11.62 8.17 10.33
N PRO A 156 12.34 7.52 11.26
CA PRO A 156 13.40 6.59 10.89
C PRO A 156 12.84 5.52 9.93
N ALA A 157 13.66 5.06 8.99
CA ALA A 157 13.28 4.07 7.98
C ALA A 157 12.66 2.79 8.55
N GLU A 158 13.06 2.38 9.76
CA GLU A 158 12.52 1.21 10.46
C GLU A 158 11.08 1.39 10.94
N GLN A 159 10.62 2.64 11.09
CA GLN A 159 9.29 2.99 11.60
C GLN A 159 8.39 3.58 10.50
N ALA A 160 8.97 3.96 9.37
CA ALA A 160 8.26 4.47 8.21
C ALA A 160 7.41 3.38 7.54
N THR A 161 6.31 3.80 6.91
CA THR A 161 5.48 2.90 6.09
C THR A 161 6.07 2.62 4.73
N ALA A 162 6.84 3.57 4.19
CA ALA A 162 7.63 3.35 2.99
C ALA A 162 8.96 2.67 3.34
N SER A 163 9.49 1.88 2.40
CA SER A 163 10.81 1.26 2.55
C SER A 163 11.59 1.34 1.25
N LEU A 164 12.90 1.57 1.36
CA LEU A 164 13.83 1.39 0.24
C LEU A 164 14.30 -0.07 0.23
N CYS A 165 14.05 -0.79 -0.86
CA CYS A 165 14.46 -2.19 -0.99
C CYS A 165 15.99 -2.34 -1.07
N CYS A 166 16.50 -3.41 -0.47
CA CYS A 166 17.89 -3.83 -0.56
C CYS A 166 18.05 -4.93 -1.61
N HIS A 167 18.95 -4.74 -2.58
CA HIS A 167 19.27 -5.72 -3.63
C HIS A 167 20.68 -6.29 -3.50
N HIS A 168 21.59 -5.56 -2.86
CA HIS A 168 22.98 -5.99 -2.72
C HIS A 168 23.18 -7.12 -1.68
N SER A 169 22.21 -7.34 -0.79
CA SER A 169 22.28 -8.36 0.26
C SER A 169 21.06 -9.29 0.23
N GLN A 170 21.28 -10.58 0.51
CA GLN A 170 20.20 -11.57 0.63
C GLN A 170 19.61 -11.62 2.05
N GLU A 171 20.33 -11.11 3.05
CA GLU A 171 19.91 -11.15 4.45
C GLU A 171 19.07 -9.93 4.83
N LYS A 172 19.17 -8.86 4.04
CA LYS A 172 18.54 -7.58 4.31
C LYS A 172 17.45 -7.30 3.28
N ARG A 173 16.26 -6.92 3.75
CA ARG A 173 15.13 -6.58 2.89
C ARG A 173 15.02 -5.10 2.58
N SER A 174 15.38 -4.24 3.52
CA SER A 174 15.24 -2.78 3.41
C SER A 174 16.49 -2.05 3.90
N LEU A 175 16.73 -0.86 3.35
CA LEU A 175 17.81 0.04 3.74
C LEU A 175 17.38 0.88 4.94
N VAL A 176 18.24 1.00 5.95
CA VAL A 176 17.92 1.76 7.18
C VAL A 176 18.98 2.78 7.56
N THR A 177 20.21 2.64 7.05
CA THR A 177 21.33 3.54 7.30
C THR A 177 21.87 4.17 6.01
N GLU A 178 22.63 5.26 6.16
CA GLU A 178 23.38 5.87 5.06
C GLU A 178 24.34 4.86 4.41
N GLU A 179 24.98 4.01 5.21
CA GLU A 179 25.88 2.97 4.72
C GLU A 179 25.15 1.94 3.84
N ASP A 180 23.93 1.55 4.23
CA ASP A 180 23.11 0.67 3.39
C ASP A 180 22.78 1.31 2.05
N LEU A 181 22.44 2.60 2.06
CA LEU A 181 22.16 3.35 0.84
C LEU A 181 23.39 3.42 -0.06
N ARG A 182 24.57 3.66 0.53
CA ARG A 182 25.83 3.69 -0.21
C ARG A 182 26.15 2.33 -0.84
N GLN A 183 26.06 1.24 -0.07
CA GLN A 183 26.29 -0.12 -0.58
C GLN A 183 25.30 -0.49 -1.69
N GLU A 184 24.04 -0.10 -1.54
CA GLU A 184 23.03 -0.29 -2.58
C GLU A 184 23.38 0.51 -3.83
N ALA A 185 23.75 1.79 -3.69
CA ALA A 185 24.13 2.62 -4.82
C ALA A 185 25.37 2.08 -5.56
N GLU A 186 26.37 1.61 -4.82
CA GLU A 186 27.56 0.94 -5.37
C GLU A 186 27.20 -0.35 -6.11
N TYR A 187 26.26 -1.14 -5.60
CA TYR A 187 25.77 -2.33 -6.29
C TYR A 187 25.18 -1.99 -7.67
N PHE A 188 24.39 -0.92 -7.78
CA PHE A 188 23.84 -0.49 -9.07
C PHE A 188 24.89 0.13 -10.00
N SER A 189 25.84 0.90 -9.47
CA SER A 189 26.97 1.42 -10.24
C SER A 189 27.81 0.28 -10.81
N ASN A 190 28.10 -0.74 -10.00
CA ASN A 190 28.83 -1.93 -10.43
C ASN A 190 28.04 -2.74 -11.47
N ARG A 191 26.73 -2.90 -11.29
CA ARG A 191 25.87 -3.55 -12.29
C ARG A 191 25.90 -2.81 -13.63
N TRP A 192 25.89 -1.48 -13.62
CA TRP A 192 26.07 -0.67 -14.83
C TRP A 192 27.41 -0.95 -15.52
N LYS A 193 28.53 -0.93 -14.76
CA LYS A 193 29.86 -1.27 -15.30
C LYS A 193 29.91 -2.68 -15.87
N THR A 194 29.36 -3.67 -15.16
CA THR A 194 29.27 -5.05 -15.66
C THR A 194 28.48 -5.13 -16.96
N GLY A 195 27.39 -4.39 -17.10
CA GLY A 195 26.63 -4.33 -18.36
C GLY A 195 27.46 -3.81 -19.54
N LEU A 196 28.36 -2.84 -19.32
CA LEU A 196 29.29 -2.35 -20.34
C LEU A 196 30.35 -3.40 -20.69
N VAL A 197 30.89 -4.10 -19.69
CA VAL A 197 31.83 -5.23 -19.90
C VAL A 197 31.18 -6.34 -20.73
N ASP A 198 29.94 -6.71 -20.40
CA ASP A 198 29.18 -7.72 -21.13
C ASP A 198 28.92 -7.26 -22.57
N ALA A 199 28.62 -5.98 -22.80
CA ALA A 199 28.43 -5.45 -24.15
C ALA A 199 29.71 -5.43 -25.00
N LEU A 200 30.90 -5.31 -24.38
CA LEU A 200 32.19 -5.40 -25.06
C LEU A 200 32.61 -6.84 -25.41
N THR A 201 32.22 -7.80 -24.57
CA THR A 201 32.80 -9.15 -24.59
C THR A 201 31.83 -10.25 -25.02
N ALA A 202 30.53 -10.07 -24.79
CA ALA A 202 29.51 -11.05 -25.09
C ALA A 202 28.80 -10.75 -26.42
N ALA A 203 28.43 -11.81 -27.13
CA ALA A 203 27.49 -11.69 -28.25
C ALA A 203 26.14 -11.18 -27.74
N ALA A 204 25.40 -10.49 -28.62
CA ALA A 204 24.07 -10.00 -28.30
C ALA A 204 23.19 -11.14 -27.74
N PRO A 205 22.43 -10.90 -26.65
CA PRO A 205 21.54 -11.91 -26.09
C PRO A 205 20.53 -12.37 -27.15
N ALA A 206 20.18 -13.66 -27.11
CA ALA A 206 19.21 -14.26 -28.03
C ALA A 206 17.89 -13.47 -28.04
N GLU A 207 17.24 -13.40 -29.20
CA GLU A 207 15.97 -12.68 -29.38
C GLU A 207 14.90 -13.24 -28.43
N ALA A 208 14.09 -12.35 -27.83
CA ALA A 208 13.20 -12.73 -26.75
C ALA A 208 11.93 -13.25 -27.42
N PRO A 209 11.41 -14.41 -27.01
CA PRO A 209 10.16 -14.89 -27.57
C PRO A 209 9.06 -13.84 -27.31
N PRO A 210 8.06 -13.73 -28.19
CA PRO A 210 6.95 -12.82 -27.99
C PRO A 210 6.31 -13.09 -26.62
N LEU A 211 6.11 -12.03 -25.83
CA LEU A 211 5.43 -12.12 -24.54
C LEU A 211 4.01 -12.67 -24.76
N MET A 212 3.81 -13.93 -24.38
CA MET A 212 2.51 -14.59 -24.36
C MET A 212 1.88 -14.40 -22.97
N GLY A 213 0.59 -14.02 -22.94
CA GLY A 213 -0.17 -13.81 -21.70
C GLY A 213 -0.58 -12.35 -21.46
N LYS A 214 -1.51 -12.13 -20.52
CA LYS A 214 -1.93 -10.79 -20.05
C LYS A 214 -1.74 -10.68 -18.54
N GLY A 215 -1.16 -9.58 -18.07
CA GLY A 215 -1.03 -9.26 -16.64
C GLY A 215 -0.13 -10.23 -15.87
N LEU A 216 -0.64 -10.83 -14.79
CA LEU A 216 0.10 -11.71 -13.87
C LEU A 216 0.55 -13.06 -14.47
N PHE A 217 0.12 -13.39 -15.70
CA PHE A 217 0.43 -14.65 -16.38
C PHE A 217 1.48 -14.49 -17.48
N ILE A 218 2.32 -13.47 -17.41
CA ILE A 218 3.46 -13.30 -18.32
C ILE A 218 4.47 -14.42 -18.06
N ASP A 219 4.96 -15.04 -19.15
CA ASP A 219 6.10 -15.95 -19.08
C ASP A 219 7.31 -15.24 -18.47
N ARG A 220 7.69 -15.66 -17.25
CA ARG A 220 8.80 -15.07 -16.49
C ARG A 220 10.13 -15.17 -17.25
N GLY A 221 10.38 -16.28 -17.94
CA GLY A 221 11.60 -16.48 -18.72
C GLY A 221 11.67 -15.53 -19.91
N ALA A 222 10.54 -15.35 -20.62
CA ALA A 222 10.44 -14.37 -21.71
C ALA A 222 10.64 -12.93 -21.21
N TYR A 223 10.08 -12.58 -20.06
CA TYR A 223 10.27 -11.28 -19.43
C TYR A 223 11.73 -11.03 -19.04
N GLU A 224 12.37 -11.99 -18.37
CA GLU A 224 13.78 -11.89 -17.98
C GLU A 224 14.70 -11.72 -19.20
N GLN A 225 14.44 -12.44 -20.30
CA GLN A 225 15.18 -12.26 -21.56
C GLN A 225 14.98 -10.87 -22.16
N LEU A 226 13.74 -10.36 -22.18
CA LEU A 226 13.45 -9.01 -22.66
C LEU A 226 14.19 -7.94 -21.84
N VAL A 227 14.23 -8.09 -20.51
CA VAL A 227 14.99 -7.17 -19.64
C VAL A 227 16.47 -7.20 -19.99
N ARG A 228 17.08 -8.38 -20.12
CA ARG A 228 18.50 -8.52 -20.51
C ARG A 228 18.81 -7.89 -21.85
N GLN A 229 17.93 -8.01 -22.84
CA GLN A 229 18.10 -7.35 -24.13
C GLN A 229 18.07 -5.83 -24.04
N ARG A 230 17.12 -5.29 -23.27
CA ARG A 230 17.03 -3.84 -23.06
C ARG A 230 18.27 -3.33 -22.35
N GLU A 231 18.75 -4.04 -21.34
CA GLU A 231 19.98 -3.71 -20.63
C GLU A 231 21.20 -3.76 -21.56
N HIS A 232 21.37 -4.84 -22.34
CA HIS A 232 22.47 -4.96 -23.30
C HIS A 232 22.42 -3.87 -24.38
N LYS A 233 21.24 -3.58 -24.95
CA LYS A 233 21.07 -2.52 -25.94
C LYS A 233 21.46 -1.15 -25.38
N ARG A 234 21.01 -0.82 -24.16
CA ARG A 234 21.40 0.42 -23.47
C ARG A 234 22.91 0.50 -23.25
N ALA A 235 23.54 -0.61 -22.86
CA ALA A 235 24.98 -0.67 -22.69
C ALA A 235 25.75 -0.45 -24.01
N VAL A 236 25.29 -1.03 -25.12
CA VAL A 236 25.88 -0.79 -26.46
C VAL A 236 25.72 0.67 -26.89
N GLU A 237 24.54 1.26 -26.70
CA GLU A 237 24.29 2.67 -27.00
C GLU A 237 25.22 3.59 -26.19
N GLU A 238 25.42 3.29 -24.92
CA GLU A 238 26.35 4.00 -24.05
C GLU A 238 27.80 3.87 -24.52
N LEU A 239 28.27 2.66 -24.86
CA LEU A 239 29.62 2.45 -25.41
C LEU A 239 29.84 3.26 -26.69
N LEU A 240 28.87 3.27 -27.60
CA LEU A 240 28.94 4.08 -28.82
C LEU A 240 29.00 5.59 -28.51
N SER A 241 28.25 6.04 -27.50
CA SER A 241 28.30 7.42 -27.01
C SER A 241 29.69 7.78 -26.45
N ARG A 242 30.27 6.88 -25.65
CA ARG A 242 31.62 7.04 -25.07
C ARG A 242 32.70 7.12 -26.15
N ILE A 243 32.66 6.23 -27.14
CA ILE A 243 33.57 6.25 -28.29
C ILE A 243 33.46 7.58 -29.04
N LYS A 244 32.23 8.05 -29.31
CA LYS A 244 31.99 9.34 -29.99
C LYS A 244 32.53 10.52 -29.19
N ALA A 245 32.47 10.45 -27.86
CA ALA A 245 33.00 11.47 -26.95
C ALA A 245 34.53 11.35 -26.71
N GLY A 246 35.19 10.32 -27.24
CA GLY A 246 36.61 10.08 -27.00
C GLY A 246 36.94 9.61 -25.57
N LEU A 247 35.96 9.05 -24.87
CA LEU A 247 36.11 8.51 -23.52
C LEU A 247 36.59 7.05 -23.54
N PRO A 248 37.22 6.55 -22.47
CA PRO A 248 37.55 5.12 -22.34
C PRO A 248 36.29 4.26 -22.41
N ASP A 249 36.41 3.05 -22.99
CA ASP A 249 35.28 2.11 -23.16
C ASP A 249 34.59 1.79 -21.82
N LEU A 250 35.37 1.64 -20.75
CA LEU A 250 34.87 1.42 -19.40
C LEU A 250 34.99 2.68 -18.53
N PRO A 251 34.06 2.87 -17.58
CA PRO A 251 34.11 4.02 -16.68
C PRO A 251 35.33 3.95 -15.74
N THR A 252 35.93 5.11 -15.55
CA THR A 252 36.97 5.37 -14.55
C THR A 252 36.42 5.29 -13.13
N ASP A 253 37.31 5.18 -12.14
CA ASP A 253 36.90 5.16 -10.72
C ASP A 253 36.21 6.47 -10.30
N GLU A 254 36.60 7.60 -10.89
CA GLU A 254 35.93 8.89 -10.67
C GLU A 254 34.50 8.88 -11.24
N GLU A 255 34.31 8.38 -12.47
CA GLU A 255 32.97 8.21 -13.05
C GLU A 255 32.11 7.24 -12.22
N MET A 256 32.70 6.18 -11.66
CA MET A 256 32.01 5.26 -10.77
C MET A 256 31.58 5.93 -9.46
N ALA A 257 32.43 6.77 -8.88
CA ALA A 257 32.11 7.52 -7.67
C ALA A 257 30.97 8.53 -7.91
N VAL A 258 31.03 9.27 -9.02
CA VAL A 258 29.94 10.16 -9.46
C VAL A 258 28.66 9.35 -9.67
N LYS A 259 28.75 8.19 -10.32
CA LYS A 259 27.58 7.33 -10.56
C LYS A 259 26.94 6.83 -9.27
N THR A 260 27.76 6.46 -8.28
CA THR A 260 27.27 6.08 -6.96
C THR A 260 26.55 7.24 -6.28
N GLN A 261 27.09 8.47 -6.33
CA GLN A 261 26.41 9.64 -5.78
C GLN A 261 25.07 9.93 -6.48
N GLU A 262 25.02 9.84 -7.81
CA GLU A 262 23.77 9.96 -8.59
C GLU A 262 22.76 8.90 -8.15
N ASN A 263 23.19 7.65 -7.99
CA ASN A 263 22.32 6.55 -7.56
C ASN A 263 21.82 6.76 -6.13
N MET A 264 22.64 7.29 -5.21
CA MET A 264 22.19 7.65 -3.86
C MET A 264 21.12 8.75 -3.92
N ALA A 265 21.40 9.86 -4.62
CA ALA A 265 20.47 10.98 -4.74
C ALA A 265 19.14 10.56 -5.39
N SER A 266 19.21 9.79 -6.48
CA SER A 266 18.03 9.27 -7.17
C SER A 266 17.17 8.36 -6.31
N ARG A 267 17.76 7.62 -5.37
CA ARG A 267 17.03 6.74 -4.46
C ARG A 267 16.37 7.49 -3.32
N LEU A 268 16.98 8.59 -2.87
CA LEU A 268 16.39 9.42 -1.83
C LEU A 268 15.13 10.15 -2.35
N GLY A 269 15.20 10.69 -3.57
CA GLY A 269 14.12 11.50 -4.11
C GLY A 269 13.77 12.67 -3.17
N ASP A 270 12.49 13.00 -3.08
CA ASP A 270 12.04 14.16 -2.30
C ASP A 270 11.72 13.81 -0.84
N ASP A 271 11.33 12.57 -0.56
CA ASP A 271 10.76 12.16 0.72
C ASP A 271 11.71 11.42 1.66
N TRP A 272 12.84 10.92 1.14
CA TRP A 272 13.88 10.30 1.95
C TRP A 272 15.06 11.24 2.18
N PHE A 273 15.66 11.14 3.35
CA PHE A 273 16.85 11.91 3.69
C PHE A 273 17.67 11.21 4.77
N ILE A 274 18.90 11.69 4.97
CA ILE A 274 19.83 11.16 5.96
C ILE A 274 19.90 12.12 7.15
N ARG A 275 19.84 11.59 8.37
CA ARG A 275 20.08 12.33 9.61
C ARG A 275 20.85 11.43 10.57
N ASP A 276 22.00 11.89 11.05
CA ASP A 276 22.86 11.17 12.00
C ASP A 276 23.23 9.73 11.54
N GLY A 277 23.48 9.56 10.24
CA GLY A 277 23.85 8.26 9.63
C GLY A 277 22.67 7.29 9.43
N LEU A 278 21.45 7.69 9.81
CA LEU A 278 20.23 6.91 9.61
C LEU A 278 19.40 7.46 8.46
N LEU A 279 18.69 6.57 7.77
CA LEU A 279 17.70 6.96 6.77
C LEU A 279 16.38 7.32 7.46
N TYR A 280 15.78 8.40 6.98
CA TYR A 280 14.47 8.87 7.38
C TYR A 280 13.57 9.02 6.16
N HIS A 281 12.26 8.90 6.39
CA HIS A 281 11.22 9.14 5.41
C HIS A 281 10.15 10.08 5.96
N ARG A 282 9.72 11.05 5.15
CA ARG A 282 8.59 11.94 5.44
C ARG A 282 7.27 11.20 5.26
N SER A 283 6.79 10.57 6.32
CA SER A 283 5.65 9.64 6.29
C SER A 283 4.34 10.31 6.70
N TRP A 284 3.23 9.91 6.08
CA TRP A 284 1.89 10.29 6.52
C TRP A 284 1.43 9.42 7.71
N ARG A 285 0.73 10.06 8.64
CA ARG A 285 0.19 9.43 9.85
C ARG A 285 -1.26 9.82 10.07
N LEU A 286 -2.05 8.86 10.53
CA LEU A 286 -3.42 9.05 10.95
C LEU A 286 -3.55 8.66 12.41
N GLN A 287 -4.22 9.49 13.21
CA GLN A 287 -4.52 9.15 14.59
C GLN A 287 -5.94 9.58 14.92
N ARG A 288 -6.72 8.67 15.51
CA ARG A 288 -8.00 9.04 16.09
C ARG A 288 -7.77 9.95 17.29
N ILE A 289 -8.31 11.17 17.24
CA ILE A 289 -8.22 12.14 18.34
C ILE A 289 -9.53 12.26 19.11
N SER A 290 -10.65 11.88 18.49
CA SER A 290 -11.96 11.77 19.14
C SER A 290 -12.74 10.59 18.57
N PRO A 291 -13.55 9.89 19.39
CA PRO A 291 -13.52 9.94 20.86
C PRO A 291 -12.20 9.35 21.39
N ALA A 292 -11.76 9.78 22.57
CA ALA A 292 -10.50 9.27 23.15
C ALA A 292 -10.55 7.78 23.51
N GLN A 293 -11.73 7.29 23.89
CA GLN A 293 -11.98 5.89 24.23
C GLN A 293 -13.24 5.39 23.54
N LEU A 294 -13.23 4.12 23.13
CA LEU A 294 -14.43 3.44 22.67
C LEU A 294 -15.17 2.83 23.86
N ASN A 295 -16.48 2.74 23.70
CA ASN A 295 -17.41 2.11 24.63
C ASN A 295 -18.48 1.35 23.81
N ASP A 296 -19.41 0.70 24.49
CA ASP A 296 -20.41 -0.16 23.84
C ASP A 296 -21.33 0.56 22.83
N THR A 297 -21.46 1.89 22.87
CA THR A 297 -22.28 2.62 21.87
C THR A 297 -21.63 2.68 20.48
N HIS A 298 -20.37 2.25 20.36
CA HIS A 298 -19.63 2.21 19.09
C HIS A 298 -19.74 0.87 18.37
N TYR A 299 -20.42 -0.09 18.98
CA TYR A 299 -20.54 -1.46 18.52
C TYR A 299 -22.01 -1.84 18.33
N LEU A 300 -22.31 -2.76 17.41
CA LEU A 300 -23.66 -3.33 17.34
C LEU A 300 -23.87 -4.25 18.54
N ALA A 301 -25.02 -4.08 19.19
CA ALA A 301 -25.49 -5.00 20.23
C ALA A 301 -26.16 -6.21 19.55
N ILE A 302 -25.37 -7.25 19.33
CA ILE A 302 -25.78 -8.54 18.74
C ILE A 302 -25.37 -9.71 19.62
#